data_AF-A0A957MVB0-F1
#
_entry.id   AF-A0A957MVB0-F1
#
_cell.length_a   1.000
_cell.length_b   1.000
_cell.length_c   1.000
_cell.angle_alpha   90.00
_cell.angle_beta   90.00
_cell.angle_gamma   90.00
#
_symmetry.space_group_name_H-M   'P 1'
#
loop_
_entity.id
_entity.type
_entity.pdbx_description
1 polymer ?
#
loop_
_entity_poly.entity_id
_entity_poly.type
_entity_poly.pdbx_seq_one_letter_code
_entity_poly.pdbx_strand_id
1 'polypeptide(L)'
;MTVEAVLLGSAQDGGFPQAGCACAACRAAWAGTLAAEAPTALALIDHEAGASWLIDATPAFPTQLNYLKRAAPDAPLRGIFLTHAHIGHYTGLIHLGREVMNSDGLPVYATERTCGFLTANAPWSQLVAFGNIALHPVEPGTPVELTPALHVTPIMVPHRAEFSDTAAY
;
A
#
# COMPACT_ATOMS: atom_id res chain seq x y z
N MET A 1 -1.40 -23.24 5.18
CA MET A 1 -2.29 -22.52 4.23
C MET A 1 -1.38 -21.99 3.14
N THR A 2 -1.74 -22.13 1.87
CA THR A 2 -0.90 -21.65 0.75
C THR A 2 -0.96 -20.14 0.60
N VAL A 3 -2.11 -19.53 0.93
CA VAL A 3 -2.32 -18.09 0.96
C VAL A 3 -2.49 -17.59 2.40
N GLU A 4 -1.88 -16.46 2.71
CA GLU A 4 -1.91 -15.79 4.00
C GLU A 4 -2.14 -14.28 3.83
N ALA A 5 -2.88 -13.67 4.76
CA ALA A 5 -3.02 -12.23 4.87
C ALA A 5 -2.40 -11.75 6.18
N VAL A 6 -1.46 -10.81 6.11
CA VAL A 6 -0.72 -10.29 7.27
C VAL A 6 -1.03 -8.81 7.46
N LEU A 7 -1.55 -8.46 8.63
CA LEU A 7 -1.78 -7.06 9.01
C LEU A 7 -0.45 -6.37 9.30
N LEU A 8 -0.13 -5.33 8.52
CA LEU A 8 1.12 -4.56 8.64
C LEU A 8 0.95 -3.24 9.39
N GLY A 9 -0.29 -2.83 9.59
CA GLY A 9 -0.67 -1.65 10.36
C GLY A 9 -2.17 -1.56 10.48
N SER A 10 -2.65 -0.88 11.51
CA SER A 10 -4.10 -0.75 11.80
C SER A 10 -4.53 0.65 12.22
N ALA A 11 -3.61 1.62 12.25
CA ALA A 11 -3.92 3.00 12.58
C ALA A 11 -4.50 3.75 11.36
N GLN A 12 -5.07 4.91 11.63
CA GLN A 12 -5.49 5.88 10.59
C GLN A 12 -4.26 6.40 9.81
N ASP A 13 -4.48 7.13 8.72
CA ASP A 13 -3.48 7.64 7.78
C ASP A 13 -2.19 8.20 8.40
N GLY A 14 -2.32 8.94 9.51
CA GLY A 14 -1.18 9.56 10.19
C GLY A 14 -0.38 8.62 11.10
N GLY A 15 -0.80 7.36 11.22
CA GLY A 15 -0.27 6.40 12.18
C GLY A 15 -0.64 6.75 13.62
N PHE A 16 -0.07 5.99 14.54
CA PHE A 16 -0.15 6.25 15.97
C PHE A 16 1.25 6.12 16.59
N PRO A 17 1.76 7.13 17.29
CA PRO A 17 1.17 8.45 17.52
C PRO A 17 1.11 9.31 16.26
N GLN A 18 0.12 10.21 16.20
CA GLN A 18 -0.07 11.10 15.04
C GLN A 18 0.77 12.38 15.18
N ALA A 19 1.30 12.88 14.06
CA ALA A 19 2.04 14.13 14.01
C ALA A 19 1.24 15.29 14.62
N GLY A 20 1.83 16.01 15.58
CA GLY A 20 1.20 17.13 16.28
C GLY A 20 0.15 16.76 17.33
N CYS A 21 -0.18 15.48 17.52
CA CYS A 21 -1.16 15.06 18.53
C CYS A 21 -0.54 15.04 19.93
N ALA A 22 -1.16 15.79 20.85
CA ALA A 22 -0.78 15.86 22.26
C ALA A 22 -1.81 15.19 23.19
N CYS A 23 -2.61 14.24 22.72
CA CYS A 23 -3.49 13.47 23.62
C CYS A 23 -2.65 12.55 24.55
N ALA A 24 -3.27 12.06 25.63
CA ALA A 24 -2.57 11.20 26.60
C ALA A 24 -1.97 9.94 25.95
N ALA A 25 -2.71 9.30 25.04
CA ALA A 25 -2.26 8.11 24.33
C ALA A 25 -1.07 8.40 23.41
N CYS A 26 -1.11 9.50 22.62
CA CYS A 26 0.02 9.87 21.77
C CYS A 26 1.26 10.23 22.59
N ARG A 27 1.11 10.96 23.70
CA ARG A 27 2.25 11.23 24.61
C ARG A 27 2.85 9.94 25.19
N ALA A 28 2.02 8.98 25.58
CA ALA A 28 2.49 7.69 26.07
C ALA A 28 3.25 6.93 24.97
N ALA A 29 2.75 6.94 23.74
CA ALA A 29 3.41 6.29 22.62
C ALA A 29 4.74 6.97 22.23
N TRP A 30 4.80 8.30 22.23
CA TRP A 30 6.05 9.05 22.08
C TRP A 30 7.06 8.77 23.19
N ALA A 31 6.59 8.55 24.42
CA ALA A 31 7.43 8.16 25.56
C ALA A 31 7.81 6.67 25.57
N GLY A 32 7.34 5.87 24.60
CA GLY A 32 7.59 4.43 24.53
C GLY A 32 6.85 3.60 25.59
N THR A 33 5.90 4.19 26.32
CA THR A 33 5.09 3.49 27.33
C THR A 33 3.80 2.89 26.78
N LEU A 34 3.49 3.21 25.52
CA LEU A 34 2.44 2.60 24.73
C LEU A 34 3.00 2.27 23.34
N ALA A 35 2.60 1.15 22.74
CA ALA A 35 3.11 0.75 21.44
C ALA A 35 2.63 1.71 20.34
N ALA A 36 3.53 2.10 19.44
CA ALA A 36 3.18 2.77 18.20
C ALA A 36 2.53 1.78 17.21
N GLU A 37 1.71 2.30 16.30
CA GLU A 37 1.02 1.54 15.28
C GLU A 37 1.14 2.24 13.93
N ALA A 38 1.43 1.47 12.88
CA ALA A 38 1.59 2.01 11.53
C ALA A 38 0.21 2.28 10.89
N PRO A 39 0.12 3.20 9.91
CA PRO A 39 -1.08 3.36 9.12
C PRO A 39 -1.53 2.04 8.49
N THR A 40 -2.83 1.91 8.26
CA THR A 40 -3.46 0.66 7.82
C THR A 40 -2.84 0.14 6.53
N ALA A 41 -2.35 -1.10 6.55
CA ALA A 41 -1.88 -1.82 5.38
C ALA A 41 -1.95 -3.33 5.61
N LEU A 42 -2.11 -4.09 4.52
CA LEU A 42 -2.18 -5.55 4.52
C LEU A 42 -1.15 -6.10 3.54
N ALA A 43 -0.48 -7.20 3.88
CA ALA A 43 0.21 -8.04 2.91
C ALA A 43 -0.65 -9.24 2.55
N LEU A 44 -0.73 -9.55 1.27
CA LEU A 44 -1.22 -10.83 0.74
C LEU A 44 -0.01 -11.64 0.33
N ILE A 45 0.11 -12.87 0.83
CA ILE A 45 1.25 -13.75 0.58
C ILE A 45 0.73 -15.05 0.00
N ASP A 46 1.28 -15.45 -1.14
CA ASP A 46 1.14 -16.80 -1.68
C ASP A 46 2.48 -17.52 -1.49
N HIS A 47 2.53 -18.42 -0.50
CA HIS A 47 3.71 -19.18 -0.13
C HIS A 47 4.09 -20.23 -1.18
N GLU A 48 3.13 -20.73 -1.95
CA GLU A 48 3.39 -21.71 -3.01
C GLU A 48 3.96 -21.02 -4.26
N ALA A 49 3.41 -19.86 -4.61
CA ALA A 49 3.92 -19.06 -5.72
C ALA A 49 5.21 -18.27 -5.38
N GLY A 50 5.59 -18.20 -4.10
CA GLY A 50 6.74 -17.41 -3.65
C GLY A 50 6.56 -15.92 -3.99
N ALA A 51 5.39 -15.36 -3.69
CA ALA A 51 5.03 -14.01 -4.09
C ALA A 51 4.19 -13.30 -3.03
N SER A 52 4.36 -11.98 -2.93
CA SER A 52 3.53 -11.15 -2.06
C SER A 52 3.07 -9.85 -2.73
N TRP A 53 1.98 -9.30 -2.23
CA TRP A 53 1.41 -8.02 -2.64
C TRP A 53 1.06 -7.20 -1.41
N LEU A 54 1.09 -5.88 -1.54
CA LEU A 54 0.58 -4.98 -0.51
C LEU A 54 -0.78 -4.43 -0.90
N ILE A 55 -1.67 -4.31 0.07
CA ILE A 55 -2.79 -3.38 0.01
C ILE A 55 -2.34 -2.12 0.74
N ASP A 56 -2.26 -1.05 -0.03
CA ASP A 56 -1.76 0.29 0.28
C ASP A 56 -0.25 0.40 0.52
N ALA A 57 0.33 1.50 0.03
CA ALA A 57 1.69 1.94 0.26
C ALA A 57 1.67 3.18 1.17
N THR A 58 1.70 2.94 2.48
CA THR A 58 1.52 3.99 3.49
C THR A 58 2.78 4.84 3.72
N PRO A 59 2.70 5.98 4.44
CA PRO A 59 3.89 6.70 4.90
C PRO A 59 4.90 5.84 5.68
N ALA A 60 4.46 4.73 6.28
CA ALA A 60 5.30 3.78 7.00
C ALA A 60 5.81 2.63 6.12
N PHE A 61 5.72 2.76 4.79
CA PHE A 61 6.14 1.74 3.83
C PHE A 61 7.51 1.09 4.13
N PRO A 62 8.58 1.83 4.53
CA PRO A 62 9.87 1.19 4.82
C PRO A 62 9.80 0.14 5.94
N THR A 63 9.11 0.44 7.04
CA THR A 63 9.01 -0.48 8.18
C THR A 63 8.04 -1.62 7.88
N GLN A 64 6.95 -1.34 7.17
CA GLN A 64 5.95 -2.34 6.75
C GLN A 64 6.52 -3.32 5.72
N LEU A 65 7.29 -2.84 4.73
CA LEU A 65 7.99 -3.70 3.78
C LEU A 65 9.05 -4.55 4.48
N ASN A 66 9.76 -3.99 5.46
CA ASN A 66 10.72 -4.76 6.25
C ASN A 66 10.03 -5.83 7.13
N TYR A 67 8.85 -5.54 7.67
CA TYR A 67 8.02 -6.56 8.33
C TYR A 67 7.72 -7.69 7.34
N LEU A 68 7.13 -7.38 6.19
CA LEU A 68 6.77 -8.38 5.17
C LEU A 68 7.97 -9.26 4.79
N LYS A 69 9.12 -8.66 4.48
CA LYS A 69 10.35 -9.41 4.16
C LYS A 69 10.81 -10.37 5.26
N ARG A 70 10.54 -10.06 6.52
CA ARG A 70 10.87 -10.94 7.65
C ARG A 70 9.83 -12.04 7.86
N ALA A 71 8.56 -11.73 7.59
CA ALA A 71 7.45 -12.67 7.73
C ALA A 71 7.45 -13.71 6.59
N ALA A 72 7.79 -13.30 5.37
CA ALA A 72 7.84 -14.16 4.19
C ALA A 72 9.08 -13.84 3.32
N PRO A 73 10.28 -14.29 3.75
CA PRO A 73 11.54 -13.99 3.07
C PRO A 73 11.61 -14.55 1.63
N ASP A 74 10.90 -15.64 1.37
CA ASP A 74 10.87 -16.31 0.07
C ASP A 74 9.74 -15.77 -0.85
N ALA A 75 9.00 -14.75 -0.41
CA ALA A 75 7.90 -14.15 -1.14
C ALA A 75 8.14 -12.64 -1.39
N PRO A 76 9.00 -12.28 -2.36
CA PRO A 76 9.27 -10.88 -2.69
C PRO A 76 7.99 -10.13 -3.10
N LEU A 77 8.01 -8.80 -2.91
CA LEU A 77 6.91 -7.93 -3.33
C LEU A 77 6.78 -7.93 -4.86
N ARG A 78 5.61 -8.34 -5.36
CA ARG A 78 5.27 -8.43 -6.80
C ARG A 78 4.27 -7.38 -7.26
N GLY A 79 3.66 -6.63 -6.34
CA GLY A 79 2.82 -5.50 -6.69
C GLY A 79 2.14 -4.86 -5.49
N ILE A 80 1.49 -3.72 -5.74
CA ILE A 80 0.79 -2.93 -4.72
C ILE A 80 -0.60 -2.59 -5.25
N PHE A 81 -1.63 -2.84 -4.46
CA PHE A 81 -2.99 -2.35 -4.70
C PHE A 81 -3.20 -1.07 -3.90
N LEU A 82 -3.74 -0.03 -4.51
CA LEU A 82 -4.11 1.20 -3.81
C LEU A 82 -5.62 1.27 -3.67
N THR A 83 -6.09 1.50 -2.45
CA THR A 83 -7.52 1.70 -2.19
C THR A 83 -8.00 3.05 -2.69
N HIS A 84 -7.24 4.12 -2.40
CA HIS A 84 -7.56 5.51 -2.79
C HIS A 84 -6.38 6.47 -2.56
N ALA A 85 -6.54 7.73 -2.99
CA ALA A 85 -5.51 8.77 -2.93
C ALA A 85 -5.54 9.64 -1.65
N HIS A 86 -5.82 9.06 -0.48
CA HIS A 86 -5.52 9.73 0.80
C HIS A 86 -4.10 9.41 1.27
N ILE A 87 -3.48 10.34 2.00
CA ILE A 87 -2.04 10.30 2.31
C ILE A 87 -1.59 8.99 2.98
N GLY A 88 -2.49 8.35 3.73
CA GLY A 88 -2.24 7.08 4.41
C GLY A 88 -2.01 5.88 3.49
N HIS A 89 -2.33 6.00 2.20
CA HIS A 89 -2.55 4.83 1.34
C HIS A 89 -1.62 4.75 0.13
N TYR A 90 -1.06 5.88 -0.35
CA TYR A 90 -0.24 5.89 -1.57
C TYR A 90 1.08 6.65 -1.45
N THR A 91 1.29 7.42 -0.37
CA THR A 91 2.48 8.27 -0.26
C THR A 91 3.77 7.47 -0.13
N GLY A 92 3.69 6.24 0.39
CA GLY A 92 4.80 5.29 0.46
C GLY A 92 5.37 4.89 -0.89
N LEU A 93 4.62 5.06 -1.99
CA LEU A 93 5.13 4.84 -3.35
C LEU A 93 6.38 5.67 -3.65
N ILE A 94 6.61 6.78 -2.95
CA ILE A 94 7.81 7.61 -3.14
C ILE A 94 9.11 6.80 -2.94
N HIS A 95 9.07 5.74 -2.12
CA HIS A 95 10.23 4.86 -1.90
C HIS A 95 10.58 3.98 -3.11
N LEU A 96 9.70 3.90 -4.11
CA LEU A 96 9.92 3.10 -5.32
C LEU A 96 10.80 3.82 -6.36
N GLY A 97 11.02 5.13 -6.18
CA GLY A 97 11.80 5.99 -7.07
C GLY A 97 13.31 5.76 -7.00
N ARG A 98 14.02 6.40 -7.93
CA ARG A 98 15.48 6.28 -8.15
C ARG A 98 16.32 6.56 -6.92
N GLU A 99 15.84 7.46 -6.07
CA GLU A 99 16.52 7.93 -4.87
C GLU A 99 16.54 6.90 -3.74
N VAL A 100 15.69 5.86 -3.82
CA VAL A 100 15.52 4.88 -2.74
C VAL A 100 15.64 3.45 -3.27
N MET A 101 14.56 2.85 -3.78
CA MET A 101 14.58 1.46 -4.24
C MET A 101 14.96 1.32 -5.72
N ASN A 102 14.75 2.37 -6.51
CA ASN A 102 14.83 2.34 -7.96
C ASN A 102 14.18 1.07 -8.53
N SER A 103 12.92 0.84 -8.16
CA SER A 103 12.17 -0.31 -8.64
C SER A 103 12.09 -0.32 -10.17
N ASP A 104 11.86 -1.48 -10.77
CA ASP A 104 11.80 -1.67 -12.22
C ASP A 104 10.43 -2.24 -12.59
N GLY A 105 9.55 -1.37 -13.05
CA GLY A 105 8.20 -1.72 -13.49
C GLY A 105 7.33 -2.40 -12.44
N LEU A 106 7.46 -2.08 -11.15
CA LEU A 106 6.65 -2.72 -10.10
C LEU A 106 5.16 -2.45 -10.36
N PRO A 107 4.30 -3.49 -10.50
CA PRO A 107 2.88 -3.31 -10.73
C PRO A 107 2.19 -2.54 -9.59
N VAL A 108 1.44 -1.51 -9.95
CA VAL A 108 0.56 -0.75 -9.06
C VAL A 108 -0.86 -0.81 -9.60
N TYR A 109 -1.72 -1.51 -8.88
CA TYR A 109 -3.12 -1.72 -9.20
C TYR A 109 -3.97 -0.65 -8.51
N ALA A 110 -4.77 0.09 -9.27
CA ALA A 110 -5.67 1.09 -8.73
C ALA A 110 -6.80 1.38 -9.71
N THR A 111 -7.86 2.08 -9.29
CA THR A 111 -8.90 2.51 -10.23
C THR A 111 -8.33 3.44 -11.30
N GLU A 112 -8.97 3.50 -12.47
CA GLU A 112 -8.53 4.36 -13.58
C GLU A 112 -8.33 5.83 -13.15
N ARG A 113 -9.24 6.35 -12.30
CA ARG A 113 -9.12 7.70 -11.74
C ARG A 113 -7.89 7.87 -10.84
N THR A 114 -7.57 6.88 -10.02
CA THR A 114 -6.37 6.90 -9.17
C THR A 114 -5.10 6.81 -10.01
N CYS A 115 -5.10 5.98 -11.06
CA CYS A 115 -3.99 5.94 -12.02
C CYS A 115 -3.78 7.31 -12.68
N GLY A 116 -4.86 7.94 -13.17
CA GLY A 116 -4.81 9.29 -13.73
C GLY A 116 -4.26 10.33 -12.76
N PHE A 117 -4.66 10.26 -11.48
CA PHE A 117 -4.12 11.11 -10.42
C PHE A 117 -2.59 10.94 -10.26
N LEU A 118 -2.08 9.70 -10.20
CA LEU A 118 -0.65 9.45 -10.07
C LEU A 118 0.15 9.93 -11.29
N THR A 119 -0.38 9.73 -12.49
CA THR A 119 0.27 10.21 -13.73
C THR A 119 0.30 11.74 -13.82
N ALA A 120 -0.70 12.43 -13.28
CA ALA A 120 -0.82 13.88 -13.36
C ALA A 120 -0.05 14.64 -12.26
N ASN A 121 0.31 13.99 -11.14
CA ASN A 121 0.84 14.67 -9.96
C ASN A 121 2.26 14.22 -9.60
N ALA A 122 3.16 15.18 -9.45
CA ALA A 122 4.47 14.94 -8.87
C ALA A 122 4.36 14.66 -7.36
N PRO A 123 5.27 13.83 -6.78
CA PRO A 123 6.39 13.18 -7.44
C PRO A 123 6.03 11.85 -8.15
N TRP A 124 4.81 11.33 -7.97
CA TRP A 124 4.43 10.01 -8.50
C TRP A 124 4.45 9.92 -10.02
N SER A 125 4.16 11.01 -10.72
CA SER A 125 4.25 11.06 -12.18
C SER A 125 5.65 10.71 -12.69
N GLN A 126 6.70 11.00 -11.92
CA GLN A 126 8.08 10.62 -12.26
C GLN A 126 8.30 9.11 -12.11
N LEU A 127 7.69 8.47 -11.11
CA LEU A 127 7.77 7.01 -10.94
C LEU A 127 7.21 6.29 -12.16
N VAL A 128 6.11 6.81 -12.72
CA VAL A 128 5.51 6.30 -13.96
C VAL A 128 6.40 6.61 -15.15
N ALA A 129 6.81 7.88 -15.32
CA ALA A 129 7.60 8.32 -16.48
C ALA A 129 8.98 7.64 -16.56
N PHE A 130 9.59 7.31 -15.42
CA PHE A 130 10.88 6.64 -15.35
C PHE A 130 10.77 5.11 -15.33
N GLY A 131 9.56 4.56 -15.42
CA GLY A 131 9.33 3.12 -15.44
C GLY A 131 9.60 2.44 -14.10
N ASN A 132 9.62 3.18 -12.98
CA ASN A 132 9.77 2.57 -11.67
C ASN A 132 8.52 1.77 -11.27
N ILE A 133 7.34 2.31 -11.59
CA ILE A 133 6.06 1.61 -11.41
C ILE A 133 5.34 1.44 -12.74
N ALA A 134 4.61 0.34 -12.89
CA ALA A 134 3.68 0.10 -13.98
C ALA A 134 2.25 0.21 -13.44
N LEU A 135 1.46 1.17 -13.93
CA LEU A 135 0.08 1.34 -13.50
C LEU A 135 -0.84 0.32 -14.20
N HIS A 136 -1.63 -0.39 -13.42
CA HIS A 136 -2.62 -1.37 -13.87
C HIS A 136 -4.01 -0.93 -13.40
N PRO A 137 -4.80 -0.25 -14.25
CA PRO A 137 -6.18 0.09 -13.92
C PRO A 137 -6.99 -1.17 -13.58
N VAL A 138 -7.73 -1.14 -12.48
CA VAL A 138 -8.64 -2.21 -12.09
C VAL A 138 -10.09 -1.75 -12.17
N GLU A 139 -10.96 -2.65 -12.62
CA GLU A 139 -12.38 -2.41 -12.74
C GLU A 139 -13.12 -3.01 -11.53
N PRO A 140 -13.94 -2.23 -10.81
CA PRO A 140 -14.74 -2.76 -9.72
C PRO A 140 -15.67 -3.90 -10.15
N GLY A 141 -15.66 -5.00 -9.39
CA GLY A 141 -16.42 -6.22 -9.67
C GLY A 141 -15.69 -7.21 -10.59
N THR A 142 -14.58 -6.82 -11.21
CA THR A 142 -13.78 -7.70 -12.06
C THR A 142 -12.58 -8.25 -11.28
N PRO A 143 -12.48 -9.57 -11.06
CA PRO A 143 -11.34 -10.15 -10.35
C PRO A 143 -10.02 -9.97 -11.10
N VAL A 144 -8.97 -9.61 -10.37
CA VAL A 144 -7.57 -9.63 -10.82
C VAL A 144 -6.94 -10.93 -10.32
N GLU A 145 -6.62 -11.84 -11.24
CA GLU A 145 -5.85 -13.05 -10.93
C GLU A 145 -4.38 -12.68 -10.70
N LEU A 146 -3.87 -13.01 -9.52
CA LEU A 146 -2.46 -12.80 -9.16
C LEU A 146 -1.66 -14.10 -9.29
N THR A 147 -2.28 -15.20 -8.87
CA THR A 147 -1.80 -16.58 -9.00
C THR A 147 -3.02 -17.50 -9.18
N PRO A 148 -2.84 -18.77 -9.57
CA PRO A 148 -3.96 -19.72 -9.60
C PRO A 148 -4.70 -19.87 -8.26
N ALA A 149 -4.04 -19.56 -7.13
CA ALA A 149 -4.59 -19.67 -5.78
C ALA A 149 -5.09 -18.33 -5.20
N LEU A 150 -4.73 -17.19 -5.79
CA LEU A 150 -5.03 -15.86 -5.25
C LEU A 150 -5.60 -14.92 -6.31
N HIS A 151 -6.79 -14.40 -6.02
CA HIS A 151 -7.48 -13.38 -6.81
C HIS A 151 -7.92 -12.23 -5.90
N VAL A 152 -7.88 -11.00 -6.43
CA VAL A 152 -8.34 -9.79 -5.73
C VAL A 152 -9.46 -9.16 -6.52
N THR A 153 -10.63 -8.91 -5.91
CA THR A 153 -11.76 -8.27 -6.58
C THR A 153 -11.99 -6.89 -6.00
N PRO A 154 -11.76 -5.80 -6.76
CA PRO A 154 -12.02 -4.45 -6.28
C PRO A 154 -13.52 -4.24 -6.09
N ILE A 155 -13.93 -3.59 -5.01
CA ILE A 155 -15.32 -3.23 -4.73
C ILE A 155 -15.40 -1.73 -4.49
N MET A 156 -16.33 -1.05 -5.18
CA MET A 156 -16.57 0.37 -4.93
C MET A 156 -17.19 0.60 -3.56
N VAL A 157 -16.61 1.52 -2.79
CA VAL A 157 -17.13 1.92 -1.49
C VAL A 157 -17.33 3.43 -1.42
N PRO A 158 -18.41 3.92 -0.77
CA PRO A 158 -18.62 5.34 -0.58
C PRO A 158 -17.63 5.89 0.46
N HIS A 159 -16.59 6.56 -0.02
CA HIS A 159 -15.62 7.26 0.81
C HIS A 159 -15.14 8.51 0.05
N ARG A 160 -14.81 9.59 0.77
CA ARG A 160 -14.67 10.96 0.24
C ARG A 160 -13.87 11.01 -1.09
N ALA A 161 -14.59 11.12 -2.21
CA ALA A 161 -14.03 10.98 -3.55
C ALA A 161 -13.55 12.33 -4.11
N GLU A 162 -12.57 12.95 -3.45
CA GLU A 162 -12.02 14.26 -3.85
C GLU A 162 -11.13 14.11 -5.09
N PHE A 163 -9.98 13.46 -4.92
CA PHE A 163 -8.94 13.32 -5.95
C PHE A 163 -8.93 11.95 -6.64
N SER A 164 -9.61 10.96 -6.06
CA SER A 164 -9.75 9.61 -6.61
C SER A 164 -11.11 9.01 -6.24
N ASP A 165 -11.41 7.86 -6.82
CA ASP A 165 -12.45 6.97 -6.30
C ASP A 165 -11.87 6.12 -5.15
N THR A 166 -12.72 5.36 -4.45
CA THR A 166 -12.28 4.44 -3.39
C THR A 166 -12.71 3.02 -3.69
N ALA A 167 -11.71 2.14 -3.81
CA ALA A 167 -11.89 0.70 -3.89
C ALA A 167 -11.50 0.04 -2.56
N ALA A 168 -12.32 -0.89 -2.12
CA ALA A 168 -11.94 -1.90 -1.13
C ALA A 168 -11.49 -3.17 -1.87
N TYR A 169 -10.70 -4.00 -1.19
CA TYR A 169 -10.16 -5.27 -1.68
C TYR A 169 -10.39 -6.38 -0.66
#